data_AF-A0A9E6EUZ2-F1
#
_entry.id   AF-A0A9E6EUZ2-F1
#
_cell.length_a   1.000
_cell.length_b   1.000
_cell.length_c   1.000
_cell.angle_alpha   90.00
_cell.angle_beta   90.00
_cell.angle_gamma   90.00
#
_symmetry.space_group_name_H-M   'P 1'
#
loop_
_entity.id
_entity.type
_entity.pdbx_description
1 polymer ?
#
loop_
_entity_poly.entity_id
_entity_poly.type
_entity_poly.pdbx_seq_one_letter_code
_entity_poly.pdbx_strand_id
1 'polypeptide(L)'
;SLTPHDKVGLLIRNEFFNKSIHPSLTLSYNKWFFKALSASASYSIMNRGFANIGFGLALNTGFFQTYFVTDNLFCFFNPKGTRNVNMHFGINFIFGYKEKEVSKTMF
;
A
#
# COMPACT_ATOMS: atom_id res chain seq x y z
N SER A 1 -16.24 12.88 -4.92
CA SER A 1 -15.11 13.82 -5.05
C SER A 1 -13.86 13.21 -4.45
N LEU A 2 -12.72 13.23 -5.16
CA LEU A 2 -11.44 12.88 -4.56
C LEU A 2 -11.07 13.96 -3.54
N THR A 3 -10.95 13.58 -2.28
CA THR A 3 -10.50 14.46 -1.19
C THR A 3 -8.98 14.59 -1.31
N PRO A 4 -8.32 15.70 -0.88
CA PRO A 4 -6.85 15.81 -0.86
C PRO A 4 -6.12 14.71 -0.05
N HIS A 5 -6.88 13.90 0.68
CA HIS A 5 -6.41 12.75 1.45
C HIS A 5 -6.39 11.44 0.65
N ASP A 6 -6.95 11.44 -0.56
CA ASP A 6 -7.08 10.28 -1.44
C ASP A 6 -5.99 10.33 -2.51
N LYS A 7 -5.16 9.28 -2.58
CA LYS A 7 -4.12 9.12 -3.61
C LYS A 7 -4.37 7.85 -4.38
N VAL A 8 -4.59 7.98 -5.69
CA VAL A 8 -4.66 6.85 -6.61
C VAL A 8 -3.34 6.77 -7.37
N GLY A 9 -2.83 5.58 -7.60
CA GLY A 9 -1.59 5.34 -8.34
C GLY A 9 -1.72 4.18 -9.32
N LEU A 10 -1.08 4.33 -10.47
CA LEU A 10 -0.88 3.27 -11.45
C LEU A 10 0.61 3.00 -11.59
N LEU A 11 1.00 1.73 -11.53
CA LEU A 11 2.39 1.30 -11.68
C LEU A 11 2.46 0.23 -12.77
N ILE A 12 3.31 0.46 -13.76
CA ILE A 12 3.68 -0.53 -14.78
C ILE A 12 5.11 -0.97 -14.47
N ARG A 13 5.33 -2.27 -14.30
CA ARG A 13 6.66 -2.84 -14.07
C ARG A 13 6.93 -3.91 -15.11
N ASN A 14 8.04 -3.78 -15.82
CA ASN A 14 8.56 -4.78 -16.75
C ASN A 14 9.83 -5.39 -16.16
N GLU A 15 9.78 -6.68 -15.84
CA GLU A 15 10.90 -7.38 -15.23
C GLU A 15 11.52 -8.35 -16.25
N PHE A 16 12.82 -8.22 -16.49
CA PHE A 16 13.57 -9.05 -17.43
C PHE A 16 14.37 -10.08 -16.65
N PHE A 17 13.85 -11.31 -16.57
CA PHE A 17 14.47 -12.39 -15.81
C PHE A 17 14.52 -13.67 -16.65
N ASN A 18 15.67 -14.33 -16.66
CA ASN A 18 15.90 -15.60 -17.37
C ASN A 18 15.35 -15.64 -18.82
N LYS A 19 15.76 -14.66 -19.66
CA LYS A 19 15.31 -14.49 -21.06
C LYS A 19 13.79 -14.32 -21.25
N SER A 20 13.03 -14.11 -20.18
CA SER A 20 11.59 -13.89 -20.19
C SER A 20 11.26 -12.49 -19.70
N ILE A 21 10.20 -11.90 -20.27
CA ILE A 21 9.65 -10.61 -19.82
C ILE A 21 8.43 -10.90 -18.96
N HIS A 22 8.43 -10.35 -17.76
CA HIS A 22 7.34 -10.45 -16.78
C HIS A 22 6.73 -9.05 -16.58
N PRO A 23 5.82 -8.62 -17.47
CA PRO A 23 5.13 -7.36 -17.28
C PRO A 23 4.08 -7.50 -16.17
N SER A 24 3.87 -6.40 -15.46
CA SER A 24 2.86 -6.29 -14.42
C SER A 24 2.28 -4.89 -14.35
N LEU A 25 1.01 -4.83 -14.00
CA LEU A 25 0.22 -3.62 -13.85
C LEU A 25 -0.36 -3.60 -12.44
N THR A 26 -0.13 -2.54 -11.68
CA THR A 26 -0.64 -2.38 -10.32
C THR A 26 -1.44 -1.09 -10.22
N LEU A 27 -2.69 -1.22 -9.79
CA LEU A 27 -3.52 -0.13 -9.32
C LEU A 27 -3.39 -0.03 -7.80
N SER A 28 -3.35 1.19 -7.28
CA SER A 28 -3.26 1.45 -5.84
C SER A 28 -4.15 2.61 -5.45
N TYR A 29 -4.69 2.53 -4.24
CA TYR A 29 -5.45 3.57 -3.60
C TYR A 29 -4.98 3.71 -2.16
N ASN A 30 -4.66 4.93 -1.75
CA ASN A 30 -4.18 5.24 -0.41
C ASN A 30 -5.00 6.39 0.14
N LYS A 31 -5.50 6.24 1.36
CA LYS A 31 -6.30 7.25 2.04
C LYS A 31 -5.71 7.59 3.39
N TRP A 32 -5.54 8.88 3.66
CA TRP A 32 -5.21 9.39 4.98
C TRP A 32 -6.48 9.83 5.70
N PHE A 33 -6.78 9.26 6.86
CA PHE A 33 -7.97 9.67 7.64
C PHE A 33 -7.63 10.83 8.58
N PHE A 34 -6.39 10.88 9.06
CA PHE A 34 -5.82 11.95 9.89
C PHE A 34 -4.37 12.19 9.48
N LYS A 35 -3.63 13.05 10.20
CA LYS A 35 -2.17 13.17 10.03
C LYS A 35 -1.40 11.90 10.43
N ALA A 36 -2.06 10.99 11.16
CA ALA A 36 -1.44 9.80 11.74
C ALA A 36 -1.86 8.49 11.05
N LEU A 37 -3.12 8.33 10.65
CA LEU A 37 -3.64 7.05 10.16
C LEU A 37 -3.83 7.06 8.64
N SER A 38 -3.30 6.03 7.98
CA SER A 38 -3.55 5.76 6.57
C SER A 38 -3.98 4.31 6.33
N ALA A 39 -4.82 4.14 5.32
CA ALA A 39 -5.16 2.84 4.75
C ALA A 39 -4.78 2.80 3.27
N SER A 40 -4.41 1.63 2.80
CA SER A 40 -3.95 1.38 1.45
C SER A 40 -4.61 0.13 0.89
N ALA A 41 -4.97 0.15 -0.38
CA ALA A 41 -5.45 -0.99 -1.12
C ALA A 41 -4.71 -1.05 -2.46
N SER A 42 -4.39 -2.25 -2.93
CA SER A 42 -3.73 -2.44 -4.21
C SER A 42 -4.29 -3.64 -4.97
N TYR A 43 -4.22 -3.57 -6.28
CA TYR A 43 -4.62 -4.63 -7.18
C TYR A 43 -3.57 -4.76 -8.28
N SER A 44 -2.90 -5.91 -8.32
CA SER A 44 -1.79 -6.17 -9.24
C SER A 44 -2.13 -7.30 -10.19
N ILE A 45 -1.99 -7.08 -11.49
CA ILE A 45 -2.08 -8.09 -12.54
C ILE A 45 -0.65 -8.39 -13.02
N MET A 46 -0.25 -9.65 -12.99
CA MET A 46 1.04 -10.11 -13.51
C MET A 46 0.83 -11.11 -14.65
N ASN A 47 1.69 -11.05 -15.68
CA ASN A 47 1.59 -11.97 -16.80
C ASN A 47 1.85 -13.42 -16.33
N ARG A 48 0.93 -14.34 -16.66
CA ARG A 48 0.88 -15.78 -16.30
C ARG A 48 0.41 -16.19 -14.89
N GLY A 49 0.06 -15.29 -13.99
CA GLY A 49 -0.38 -15.75 -12.65
C GLY A 49 -1.04 -14.69 -11.80
N PHE A 50 -2.30 -14.98 -11.47
CA PHE A 50 -3.15 -14.45 -10.40
C PHE A 50 -3.13 -12.94 -10.12
N ALA A 51 -4.33 -12.36 -10.16
CA ALA A 51 -4.56 -11.03 -9.65
C ALA A 51 -4.35 -11.00 -8.12
N ASN A 52 -3.45 -10.13 -7.65
CA ASN A 52 -3.14 -9.99 -6.23
C ASN A 52 -3.86 -8.77 -5.67
N ILE A 53 -4.71 -8.97 -4.68
CA ILE A 53 -5.31 -7.89 -3.88
C ILE A 53 -4.47 -7.72 -2.62
N GLY A 54 -4.01 -6.49 -2.39
CA GLY A 54 -3.29 -6.10 -1.19
C GLY A 54 -4.09 -5.10 -0.36
N PHE A 55 -3.90 -5.15 0.95
CA PHE A 55 -4.41 -4.15 1.89
C PHE A 55 -3.32 -3.77 2.89
N GLY A 56 -3.36 -2.52 3.34
CA GLY A 56 -2.41 -2.00 4.32
C GLY A 56 -3.02 -0.97 5.24
N LEU A 57 -2.55 -0.94 6.48
CA LEU A 57 -2.80 0.08 7.47
C LEU A 57 -1.46 0.58 8.00
N ALA A 58 -1.33 1.88 8.17
CA ALA A 58 -0.17 2.47 8.82
C ALA A 58 -0.60 3.58 9.78
N LEU A 59 -0.01 3.56 10.97
CA LEU A 59 -0.14 4.58 11.99
C LEU A 59 1.21 5.27 12.17
N ASN A 60 1.24 6.58 12.00
CA ASN A 60 2.39 7.45 12.14
C ASN A 60 2.15 8.39 13.32
N THR A 61 2.98 8.27 14.37
CA THR A 61 2.88 9.07 15.59
C THR A 61 4.05 10.08 15.71
N GLY A 62 4.76 10.33 14.61
CA GLY A 62 5.93 11.21 14.54
C GLY A 62 7.24 10.47 14.84
N PHE A 63 7.44 10.00 16.07
CA PHE A 63 8.69 9.37 16.49
C PHE A 63 8.79 7.88 16.13
N PHE A 64 7.65 7.22 15.89
CA PHE A 64 7.62 5.89 15.30
C PHE A 64 6.42 5.75 14.36
N GLN A 65 6.55 4.83 13.40
CA GLN A 65 5.48 4.47 12.47
C GLN A 65 5.31 2.96 12.50
N THR A 66 4.11 2.50 12.83
CA THR A 66 3.75 1.08 12.78
C THR A 66 2.91 0.81 11.55
N TYR A 67 3.09 -0.35 10.93
CA TYR A 67 2.29 -0.75 9.78
C TYR A 67 1.91 -2.22 9.85
N PHE A 68 0.79 -2.53 9.20
CA PHE A 68 0.32 -3.88 8.93
C PHE A 68 -0.09 -3.92 7.46
N VAL A 69 0.41 -4.90 6.72
CA VAL A 69 0.06 -5.13 5.32
C VAL A 69 -0.21 -6.60 5.08
N THR A 70 -1.09 -6.88 4.14
CA THR A 70 -1.42 -8.24 3.72
C THR A 70 -1.58 -8.26 2.21
N ASP A 71 -0.93 -9.23 1.58
CA ASP A 71 -1.00 -9.51 0.16
C ASP A 71 -1.68 -10.87 -0.08
N ASN A 72 -2.47 -10.94 -1.16
CA ASN A 72 -3.29 -12.08 -1.54
C ASN A 72 -4.61 -12.24 -0.77
N LEU A 73 -5.35 -11.13 -0.59
CA LEU A 73 -6.73 -11.16 -0.09
C LEU A 73 -7.72 -11.86 -1.04
N PHE A 74 -7.28 -12.34 -2.21
CA PHE A 74 -8.10 -13.16 -3.10
C PHE A 74 -8.64 -14.40 -2.38
N CYS A 75 -8.00 -14.85 -1.29
CA CYS A 75 -8.48 -15.90 -0.38
C CYS A 75 -9.86 -15.57 0.24
N PHE A 76 -10.12 -14.30 0.58
CA PHE A 76 -11.39 -13.92 1.21
C PHE A 76 -12.57 -13.95 0.22
N PHE A 77 -12.31 -13.72 -1.08
CA PHE A 77 -13.35 -13.74 -2.11
C PHE A 77 -13.44 -15.10 -2.84
N ASN A 78 -12.35 -15.86 -2.91
CA ASN A 78 -12.31 -17.22 -3.45
C ASN A 78 -11.40 -18.13 -2.60
N PRO A 79 -11.92 -18.66 -1.47
CA PRO A 79 -11.15 -19.46 -0.53
C PRO A 79 -10.66 -20.81 -1.09
N LYS A 80 -11.29 -21.31 -2.17
CA LYS A 80 -10.88 -22.57 -2.83
C LYS A 80 -9.73 -22.38 -3.83
N GLY A 81 -9.49 -21.15 -4.29
CA GLY A 81 -8.48 -20.83 -5.32
C GLY A 81 -7.16 -20.30 -4.79
N THR A 82 -7.06 -20.00 -3.49
CA THR A 82 -5.90 -19.31 -2.90
C THR A 82 -5.17 -20.22 -1.91
N ARG A 83 -3.89 -20.49 -2.16
CA ARG A 83 -3.07 -21.39 -1.32
C ARG A 83 -2.30 -20.70 -0.20
N ASN A 84 -2.03 -19.39 -0.32
CA ASN A 84 -1.13 -18.67 0.57
C ASN A 84 -1.76 -17.35 1.03
N VAL A 85 -1.72 -17.11 2.34
CA VAL A 85 -2.07 -15.82 2.96
C VAL A 85 -0.79 -15.27 3.57
N ASN A 86 -0.40 -14.06 3.15
CA ASN A 86 0.76 -13.37 3.66
C ASN A 86 0.31 -12.15 4.47
N MET A 87 0.87 -12.00 5.67
CA MET A 87 0.62 -10.88 6.56
C MET A 87 1.94 -10.40 7.11
N HIS A 88 2.25 -9.11 6.97
CA HIS A 88 3.44 -8.48 7.51
C HIS A 88 3.03 -7.34 8.45
N PHE A 89 3.69 -7.27 9.60
CA PHE A 89 3.60 -6.13 10.51
C PHE A 89 5.00 -5.63 10.80
N GLY A 90 5.14 -4.34 11.07
CA GLY A 90 6.43 -3.75 11.34
C GLY A 90 6.34 -2.41 12.04
N ILE A 91 7.47 -2.01 12.63
CA ILE A 91 7.63 -0.73 13.33
C ILE A 91 8.90 -0.08 12.80
N ASN A 92 8.80 1.19 12.45
CA ASN A 92 9.92 2.05 12.07
C ASN A 92 10.10 3.12 13.14
N PHE A 93 11.32 3.32 13.64
CA PHE A 93 11.65 4.45 14.52
C PHE A 93 12.25 5.58 13.68
N ILE A 94 11.75 6.80 13.86
CA ILE A 94 12.16 7.98 13.09
C ILE A 94 12.91 8.92 14.03
N PHE A 95 14.24 8.93 13.92
CA PHE A 95 15.08 9.82 14.71
C PHE A 95 15.26 11.18 14.00
N GLY A 96 15.29 12.28 14.77
CA GLY A 96 15.40 13.63 14.22
C GLY A 96 14.09 14.19 13.66
N TYR A 97 12.94 13.64 14.08
CA TYR A 97 11.64 14.18 13.72
C TYR A 97 11.51 15.64 14.16
N LYS A 98 11.31 16.54 13.20
CA LYS A 98 10.93 17.93 13.44
C LYS A 98 9.46 18.07 13.07
N GLU A 99 8.64 18.49 14.02
CA GLU A 99 7.24 18.78 13.75
C GLU A 99 7.16 19.85 12.65
N LYS A 100 6.41 19.58 11.58
CA LYS A 100 6.15 20.62 10.58
C LYS A 100 5.29 21.69 11.25
N GLU A 101 5.85 22.87 11.48
CA GLU A 101 5.06 24.06 11.78
C GLU A 101 3.99 24.19 10.68
N VAL A 102 2.73 24.02 11.08
CA VAL A 102 1.62 24.30 10.19
C VAL A 102 1.57 25.81 10.07
N SER A 103 2.16 26.35 9.00
CA SER A 103 2.01 27.76 8.65
C SER A 103 0.51 28.07 8.60
N LYS A 104 0.03 28.80 9.61
CA LYS A 104 -1.30 29.43 9.63
C LYS A 104 -1.29 30.48 8.51
N THR A 105 -1.49 30.04 7.28
CA THR A 105 -1.62 30.93 6.12
C THR A 105 -2.68 30.38 5.19
N MET A 106 -3.89 30.25 5.71
CA MET A 106 -5.13 30.40 4.96
C MET A 106 -6.15 30.99 5.93
N PHE A 107 -6.15 32.32 6.01
CA PHE A 107 -7.39 33.07 6.15
C PHE A 107 -8.01 33.20 4.77
#